data_AF-A0A4W3IYL9-F1
#
_entry.id   AF-A0A4W3IYL9-F1
#
_cell.length_a   1.000
_cell.length_b   1.000
_cell.length_c   1.000
_cell.angle_alpha   90.00
_cell.angle_beta   90.00
_cell.angle_gamma   90.00
#
_symmetry.space_group_name_H-M   'P 1'
#
loop_
_entity.id
_entity.type
_entity.pdbx_description
1 polymer ?
#
loop_
_entity_poly.entity_id
_entity_poly.type
_entity_poly.pdbx_seq_one_letter_code
_entity_poly.pdbx_strand_id
1 'polypeptide(L)'
;MKAEGLRRILIIKKVDNKAKGEYECDCGTDVTKASMNIEARIIKIMRPLFGVEIFEDETARFEVDISETDVHPQWKLNGETLLPSPVSYFFCI
;
A
#
# COMPACT_ATOMS: atom_id res chain seq x y z
N MET A 1 6.65 17.69 15.73
CA MET A 1 8.04 18.17 15.64
C MET A 1 8.74 17.88 16.96
N LYS A 2 10.05 17.60 16.93
CA LYS A 2 10.85 17.29 18.12
C LYS A 2 12.16 18.08 18.06
N ALA A 3 12.63 18.54 19.21
CA ALA A 3 13.96 19.11 19.37
C ALA A 3 14.82 18.15 20.20
N GLU A 4 16.04 17.88 19.75
CA GLU A 4 17.01 17.03 20.44
C GLU A 4 18.37 17.73 20.43
N GLY A 5 18.69 18.45 21.50
CA GLY A 5 19.84 19.34 21.55
C GLY A 5 19.80 20.36 20.40
N LEU A 6 20.81 20.30 19.53
CA LEU A 6 20.94 21.19 18.36
C LEU A 6 20.11 20.73 17.15
N ARG A 7 19.43 19.58 17.21
CA ARG A 7 18.65 19.03 16.09
C ARG A 7 17.18 19.47 16.16
N ARG A 8 16.57 19.71 15.00
CA ARG A 8 15.13 19.92 14.81
C ARG A 8 14.61 18.83 13.88
N ILE A 9 13.57 18.12 14.30
CA ILE A 9 13.08 16.91 13.64
C ILE A 9 11.59 17.06 13.35
N LEU A 10 11.22 16.96 12.09
CA LEU A 10 9.83 16.81 11.65
C LEU A 10 9.63 15.36 11.19
N ILE A 11 8.66 14.67 11.78
CA ILE A 11 8.28 13.29 11.40
C ILE A 11 6.84 13.34 10.91
N ILE A 12 6.62 12.97 9.65
CA ILE A 12 5.30 12.87 9.05
C ILE A 12 5.03 11.38 8.84
N LYS A 13 4.04 10.83 9.56
CA LYS A 13 3.67 9.42 9.47
C LYS A 13 2.48 9.26 8.52
N LYS A 14 2.42 8.12 7.81
CA LYS A 14 1.32 7.79 6.88
C LYS A 14 1.09 8.91 5.85
N VAL A 15 2.17 9.28 5.18
CA VAL A 15 2.20 10.35 4.18
C VAL A 15 1.25 10.00 3.02
N ASP A 16 0.39 10.93 2.64
CA ASP A 16 -0.45 10.88 1.44
C ASP A 16 -0.11 12.05 0.49
N ASN A 17 -0.70 12.08 -0.71
CA ASN A 17 -0.43 13.13 -1.70
C ASN A 17 -0.66 14.57 -1.19
N LYS A 18 -1.41 14.80 -0.11
CA LYS A 18 -1.61 16.14 0.48
C LYS A 18 -0.38 16.64 1.22
N ALA A 19 0.54 15.76 1.59
CA ALA A 19 1.80 16.12 2.23
C ALA A 19 2.92 16.48 1.23
N LYS A 20 2.66 16.43 -0.08
CA LYS A 20 3.59 16.91 -1.11
C LYS A 20 3.73 18.43 -1.03
N GLY A 21 4.95 18.95 -1.14
CA GLY A 21 5.19 20.39 -1.14
C GLY A 21 6.61 20.77 -0.74
N GLU A 22 6.85 22.07 -0.63
CA GLU A 22 8.07 22.62 -0.07
C GLU A 22 7.92 22.76 1.45
N TYR A 23 8.88 22.19 2.17
CA TYR A 23 8.98 22.31 3.62
C TYR A 23 10.08 23.30 3.94
N GLU A 24 9.79 24.17 4.91
CA GLU A 24 10.69 25.22 5.36
C GLU A 24 11.00 25.00 6.85
N CYS A 25 12.28 25.17 7.21
CA CYS A 25 12.72 25.26 8.59
C CYS A 25 13.30 26.65 8.82
N ASP A 26 12.48 27.54 9.35
CA ASP A 26 12.85 28.91 9.72
C ASP A 26 13.34 28.96 11.17
N CYS A 27 14.59 29.43 11.36
CA CYS A 27 15.23 29.59 12.67
C CYS A 27 15.42 31.07 13.06
N GLY A 28 14.74 31.99 12.38
CA GLY A 28 14.75 33.44 12.60
C GLY A 28 15.91 34.15 11.90
N THR A 29 17.16 33.72 12.14
CA THR A 29 18.34 34.32 11.50
C THR A 29 18.82 33.58 10.25
N ASP A 30 18.33 32.36 10.03
CA ASP A 30 18.63 31.55 8.87
C ASP A 30 17.44 30.64 8.54
N VAL A 31 17.26 30.33 7.26
CA VAL A 31 16.13 29.58 6.73
C VAL A 31 16.62 28.58 5.70
N THR A 32 16.10 27.35 5.75
CA THR A 32 16.36 26.33 4.74
C THR A 32 15.08 25.67 4.25
N LYS A 33 15.12 25.17 3.01
CA LYS A 33 13.97 24.62 2.29
C LYS A 33 14.32 23.30 1.64
N ALA A 34 13.35 22.39 1.60
CA ALA A 34 13.45 21.13 0.89
C ALA A 34 12.09 20.74 0.27
N SER A 35 12.13 20.22 -0.95
CA SER A 35 10.94 19.69 -1.61
C SER A 35 10.69 18.24 -1.20
N MET A 36 9.48 17.94 -0.76
CA MET A 36 8.98 16.58 -0.57
C MET A 36 8.09 16.21 -1.75
N ASN A 37 8.53 15.22 -2.53
CA ASN A 37 7.72 14.59 -3.56
C ASN A 37 7.22 13.23 -3.07
N ILE A 38 6.01 12.85 -3.50
CA ILE A 38 5.41 11.56 -3.20
C ILE A 38 5.09 10.91 -4.53
N GLU A 39 5.63 9.72 -4.73
CA GLU A 39 5.32 8.90 -5.89
C GLU A 39 4.25 7.90 -5.51
N ALA A 40 3.23 7.76 -6.37
CA ALA A 40 2.21 6.76 -6.18
C ALA A 40 2.85 5.38 -6.31
N ARG A 41 2.59 4.49 -5.35
CA ARG A 41 2.98 3.09 -5.47
C ARG A 41 2.15 2.46 -6.60
N ILE A 42 2.82 2.07 -7.69
CA ILE A 42 2.15 1.36 -8.79
C ILE A 42 2.21 -0.12 -8.48
N ILE A 43 1.07 -0.67 -8.02
CA ILE A 43 0.93 -2.10 -7.79
C ILE A 43 0.78 -2.78 -9.15
N LYS A 44 1.69 -3.70 -9.45
CA LYS A 44 1.68 -4.48 -10.70
C LYS A 44 1.34 -5.93 -10.40
N ILE A 45 0.59 -6.54 -11.31
CA ILE A 45 0.37 -7.98 -11.34
C ILE A 45 1.61 -8.62 -11.98
N MET A 46 2.37 -9.37 -11.20
CA MET A 46 3.59 -10.08 -11.64
C MET A 46 3.25 -11.48 -12.16
N ARG A 47 2.30 -12.16 -11.52
CA ARG A 47 1.73 -13.42 -11.98
C ARG A 47 0.21 -13.26 -12.06
N PRO A 48 -0.39 -13.33 -13.26
CA PRO A 48 -1.82 -13.13 -13.42
C PRO A 48 -2.63 -14.31 -12.89
N LEU A 49 -3.93 -14.07 -12.74
CA LEU A 49 -4.89 -15.10 -12.41
C LEU A 49 -5.03 -16.09 -13.58
N PHE A 50 -5.01 -17.38 -13.27
CA PHE A 50 -5.28 -18.44 -14.24
C PHE A 50 -6.56 -19.19 -13.86
N GLY A 51 -7.30 -19.66 -14.86
CA GLY A 51 -8.44 -20.53 -14.65
C GLY A 51 -8.01 -21.89 -14.10
N VAL A 52 -8.91 -22.51 -13.33
CA VAL A 52 -8.75 -23.88 -12.82
C VAL A 52 -9.95 -24.70 -13.23
N GLU A 53 -9.72 -25.96 -13.62
CA GLU A 53 -10.75 -26.95 -13.91
C GLU A 53 -10.59 -28.08 -12.89
N ILE A 54 -11.64 -28.35 -12.12
CA ILE A 54 -11.65 -29.31 -11.02
C ILE A 54 -13.02 -30.00 -10.98
N PHE A 55 -13.12 -31.12 -10.28
CA PHE A 55 -14.37 -31.86 -10.10
C PHE A 55 -15.19 -31.33 -8.91
N GLU A 56 -16.46 -31.77 -8.82
CA GLU A 56 -17.29 -31.51 -7.64
C GLU A 56 -16.57 -32.02 -6.37
N ASP A 57 -16.79 -31.31 -5.26
CA ASP A 57 -16.16 -31.53 -3.95
C ASP A 57 -14.64 -31.33 -3.87
N GLU A 58 -13.98 -30.91 -4.95
CA GLU A 58 -12.58 -30.48 -4.92
C GLU A 58 -12.42 -29.00 -4.51
N THR A 59 -11.23 -28.64 -4.04
CA THR A 59 -10.92 -27.26 -3.61
C THR A 59 -10.27 -26.47 -4.74
N ALA A 60 -10.95 -25.42 -5.21
CA ALA A 60 -10.37 -24.45 -6.14
C ALA A 60 -9.38 -23.54 -5.43
N ARG A 61 -8.22 -23.31 -6.05
CA ARG A 61 -7.21 -22.35 -5.58
C ARG A 61 -6.84 -21.38 -6.68
N PHE A 62 -6.96 -20.10 -6.35
CA PHE A 62 -6.55 -19.00 -7.20
C PHE A 62 -5.36 -18.28 -6.57
N GLU A 63 -4.37 -17.92 -7.38
CA GLU A 63 -3.16 -17.24 -6.95
C GLU A 63 -2.85 -16.07 -7.88
N VAL A 64 -2.28 -15.01 -7.30
CA VAL A 64 -1.79 -13.83 -8.02
C VAL A 64 -0.55 -13.33 -7.29
N ASP A 65 0.51 -13.02 -8.03
CA ASP A 65 1.69 -12.36 -7.44
C ASP A 65 1.62 -10.87 -7.78
N ILE A 66 1.87 -10.02 -6.79
CA ILE A 66 1.89 -8.56 -6.95
C ILE A 66 3.23 -7.97 -6.55
N SER A 67 3.53 -6.79 -7.06
CA SER A 67 4.81 -6.12 -6.81
C SER A 67 5.00 -5.59 -5.37
N GLU A 68 3.99 -5.65 -4.52
CA GLU A 68 3.97 -5.03 -3.19
C GLU A 68 3.34 -5.99 -2.16
N THR A 69 4.00 -6.21 -1.02
CA THR A 69 3.54 -7.14 0.03
C THR A 69 2.46 -6.55 0.93
N ASP A 70 2.40 -5.22 1.09
CA ASP A 70 1.47 -4.57 2.03
C ASP A 70 0.08 -4.29 1.41
N VAL A 71 -0.29 -5.01 0.35
CA VAL A 71 -1.52 -4.79 -0.41
C VAL A 71 -2.48 -5.93 -0.19
N HIS A 72 -3.70 -5.59 0.24
CA HIS A 72 -4.78 -6.55 0.42
C HIS A 72 -5.69 -6.53 -0.81
N PRO A 73 -5.61 -7.53 -1.70
CA PRO A 73 -6.45 -7.57 -2.90
C PRO A 73 -7.92 -7.85 -2.55
N GLN A 74 -8.82 -7.25 -3.33
CA GLN A 74 -10.26 -7.53 -3.25
C GLN A 74 -10.61 -8.61 -4.27
N TRP A 75 -11.17 -9.73 -3.78
CA TRP A 75 -11.65 -10.81 -4.64
C TRP A 75 -13.10 -10.57 -5.04
N LYS A 76 -13.41 -10.84 -6.32
CA LYS A 76 -14.76 -10.68 -6.86
C LYS A 76 -15.18 -11.90 -7.68
N LEU A 77 -16.45 -12.29 -7.54
CA LEU A 77 -17.11 -13.27 -8.41
C LEU A 77 -18.20 -12.54 -9.20
N ASN A 78 -18.12 -12.57 -10.53
CA ASN A 78 -19.08 -11.90 -11.42
C ASN A 78 -19.31 -10.41 -11.08
N GLY A 79 -18.27 -9.71 -10.61
CA GLY A 79 -18.32 -8.31 -10.22
C GLY A 79 -18.73 -8.05 -8.76
N GLU A 80 -19.25 -9.05 -8.05
CA GLU A 80 -19.62 -8.95 -6.64
C GLU A 80 -18.44 -9.26 -5.73
N THR A 81 -18.30 -8.51 -4.64
CA THR A 81 -17.19 -8.69 -3.69
C THR A 81 -17.38 -9.96 -2.88
N LEU A 82 -16.39 -10.84 -2.89
CA LEU A 82 -16.37 -12.00 -2.01
C LEU A 82 -15.93 -11.59 -0.61
N LEU A 83 -16.69 -12.04 0.39
CA LEU A 83 -16.34 -11.91 1.79
C LEU A 83 -15.75 -13.23 2.31
N PRO A 84 -14.87 -13.21 3.31
CA PRO A 84 -14.43 -14.43 3.98
C PRO A 84 -15.63 -15.22 4.49
N SER A 85 -15.63 -16.53 4.26
CA SER A 85 -16.70 -17.43 4.68
C SER A 85 -16.12 -18.81 5.04
N PRO A 86 -16.88 -19.71 5.68
CA PRO A 86 -16.40 -21.06 6.00
C PRO A 86 -15.92 -21.86 4.78
N VAL A 87 -16.35 -21.48 3.58
CA VAL A 87 -16.01 -22.12 2.31
C VAL A 87 -15.07 -21.26 1.44
N SER A 88 -14.68 -20.06 1.88
CA SER A 88 -13.81 -19.15 1.14
C SER A 88 -12.85 -18.40 2.07
N TYR A 89 -11.57 -18.72 1.97
CA TYR A 89 -10.50 -18.10 2.75
C TYR A 89 -9.56 -17.33 1.82
N PHE A 90 -9.22 -16.10 2.20
CA PHE A 90 -8.27 -15.26 1.47
C PHE A 90 -7.00 -15.14 2.29
N PHE A 91 -5.89 -15.63 1.75
CA PHE A 91 -4.57 -15.42 2.34
C PHE A 91 -3.97 -14.15 1.72
N CYS A 92 -3.47 -13.26 2.59
CA CYS A 92 -2.60 -12.17 2.15
C CYS A 92 -1.18 -12.74 2.03
N ILE A 93 -0.48 -12.35 0.96
CA ILE A 93 0.93 -12.69 0.71
C ILE A 93 1.82 -11.65 1.37
#